data_AF-A0A840NAW0-F1
#
_entry.id   AF-A0A840NAW0-F1
#
_cell.length_a   1.000
_cell.length_b   1.000
_cell.length_c   1.000
_cell.angle_alpha   90.00
_cell.angle_beta   90.00
_cell.angle_gamma   90.00
#
_symmetry.space_group_name_H-M   'P 1'
#
loop_
_entity.id
_entity.type
_entity.pdbx_description
1 polymer ?
#
loop_
_entity_poly.entity_id
_entity_poly.type
_entity_poly.pdbx_seq_one_letter_code
_entity_poly.pdbx_strand_id
1 'polypeptide(L)' 'MSDTILRQAVIDAEFRTALIENPAAFGVTPGDLPDAVERIDQETLDFWTEGVAATEIFACASTCSSGPATILCDGSTK' A
#
# COMPACT_ATOMS: atom_id res chain seq x y z
N MET A 1 -7.84 -15.51 -18.18
CA MET A 1 -6.41 -15.80 -17.91
C MET A 1 -5.52 -14.69 -18.47
N SER A 2 -5.69 -14.29 -19.74
CA SER A 2 -5.01 -13.12 -20.34
C SER A 2 -5.22 -11.82 -19.57
N ASP A 3 -6.46 -11.54 -19.15
CA ASP A 3 -6.80 -10.31 -18.40
C ASP A 3 -6.04 -10.18 -17.07
N THR A 4 -5.87 -11.29 -16.34
CA THR A 4 -5.09 -11.33 -15.10
C THR A 4 -3.60 -11.07 -15.35
N ILE A 5 -3.06 -11.60 -16.46
CA ILE A 5 -1.66 -11.40 -16.85
C ILE A 5 -1.42 -9.93 -17.23
N LEU A 6 -2.31 -9.34 -18.03
CA LEU A 6 -2.21 -7.93 -18.42
C LEU A 6 -2.32 -7.01 -17.20
N ARG A 7 -3.25 -7.29 -16.28
CA ARG A 7 -3.39 -6.52 -15.03
C ARG A 7 -2.14 -6.62 -14.16
N GLN A 8 -1.54 -7.81 -14.03
CA GLN A 8 -0.30 -7.97 -13.26
C GLN A 8 0.86 -7.21 -13.90
N ALA A 9 0.97 -7.22 -15.23
CA ALA A 9 2.00 -6.47 -15.97
C ALA A 9 1.89 -4.93 -15.86
N VAL A 10 0.78 -4.42 -15.34
CA VAL A 10 0.57 -2.98 -15.07
C VAL A 10 1.01 -2.61 -13.66
N ILE A 11 0.79 -3.48 -12.68
CA ILE A 11 0.98 -3.20 -11.25
C ILE A 11 2.37 -3.63 -10.77
N ASP A 12 2.92 -4.67 -11.37
CA ASP A 12 4.16 -5.31 -10.95
C ASP A 12 5.25 -5.12 -12.02
N ALA A 13 6.22 -4.26 -11.71
CA ALA A 13 7.31 -3.93 -12.60
C ALA A 13 8.28 -5.11 -12.84
N GLU A 14 8.47 -5.98 -11.85
CA GLU A 14 9.33 -7.15 -11.97
C GLU A 14 8.66 -8.18 -12.89
N PHE A 15 7.37 -8.43 -12.68
CA PHE A 15 6.58 -9.28 -13.56
C PHE A 15 6.51 -8.73 -14.99
N ARG A 16 6.34 -7.41 -15.15
CA ARG A 16 6.35 -6.77 -16.47
C ARG A 16 7.69 -6.98 -17.18
N THR A 17 8.80 -6.85 -16.45
CA THR A 17 10.15 -7.07 -17.01
C THR A 17 10.31 -8.52 -17.47
N ALA A 18 9.97 -9.49 -16.63
CA ALA A 18 10.01 -10.90 -16.98
C ALA A 18 9.10 -11.26 -18.17
N LEU A 19 7.94 -10.59 -18.27
CA LEU A 19 7.00 -10.79 -19.38
C LEU A 19 7.54 -10.18 -20.69
N ILE A 20 8.18 -9.01 -20.64
CA ILE A 20 8.85 -8.40 -21.81
C ILE A 20 10.03 -9.26 -22.29
N GLU A 21 10.78 -9.85 -21.36
CA GLU A 21 11.93 -10.71 -21.67
C GLU A 21 11.52 -12.04 -22.32
N ASN A 22 10.36 -12.60 -21.95
CA ASN A 22 9.88 -13.85 -22.52
C ASN A 22 8.35 -13.89 -22.74
N PRO A 23 7.82 -13.10 -23.69
CA PRO A 23 6.38 -12.95 -23.92
C PRO A 23 5.72 -14.25 -24.42
N ALA A 24 6.49 -15.10 -25.12
CA ALA A 24 6.03 -16.39 -25.62
C ALA A 24 5.71 -17.40 -24.50
N ALA A 25 6.43 -17.35 -23.38
CA ALA A 25 6.16 -18.19 -22.21
C ALA A 25 4.80 -17.90 -21.55
N PHE A 26 4.28 -16.68 -21.77
CA PHE A 26 3.00 -16.23 -21.22
C PHE A 26 1.88 -16.17 -22.27
N GLY A 27 2.18 -16.51 -23.54
CA GLY A 27 1.21 -16.46 -24.64
C GLY A 27 0.71 -15.06 -24.96
N VAL A 28 1.55 -14.03 -24.78
CA VAL A 28 1.20 -12.62 -24.96
C VAL A 28 1.98 -12.02 -26.13
N THR A 29 1.36 -11.12 -26.90
CA THR A 29 2.05 -10.34 -27.94
C THR A 29 2.58 -9.04 -27.32
N PRO A 30 3.86 -8.67 -27.50
CA PRO A 30 4.44 -7.47 -26.84
C PRO A 30 3.74 -6.14 -27.18
N GLY A 31 3.13 -6.06 -28.37
CA GLY A 31 2.41 -4.86 -28.82
C GLY A 31 1.09 -4.60 -28.09
N ASP A 32 0.57 -5.59 -27.35
CA ASP A 32 -0.70 -5.48 -26.62
C ASP A 32 -0.50 -5.13 -25.13
N LEU A 33 0.73 -4.85 -24.71
CA LEU A 33 1.02 -4.54 -23.31
C LEU A 33 0.57 -3.10 -22.96
N PRO A 34 -0.42 -2.93 -22.05
CA PRO A 34 -0.81 -1.61 -21.57
C PRO A 34 0.37 -0.93 -20.87
N ASP A 35 0.35 0.40 -20.79
CA ASP A 35 1.36 1.15 -20.06
C ASP A 35 1.42 0.74 -18.58
N ALA A 36 2.61 0.77 -18.01
CA ALA A 36 2.80 0.53 -16.58
C ALA A 36 2.16 1.67 -15.78
N VAL A 37 1.48 1.33 -14.69
CA VAL A 37 1.03 2.35 -13.73
C VAL A 37 2.22 2.80 -12.91
N GLU A 38 2.35 4.11 -12.75
CA GLU A 38 3.38 4.70 -11.91
C GLU A 38 3.20 4.23 -10.46
N ARG A 39 4.29 3.73 -9.86
CA ARG A 39 4.25 3.31 -8.46
C ARG A 39 3.98 4.53 -7.60
N ILE A 40 3.10 4.38 -6.61
CA ILE A 40 2.93 5.41 -5.58
C ILE A 40 4.29 5.58 -4.89
N ASP A 41 4.71 6.83 -4.81
CA ASP A 41 5.92 7.23 -4.13
C ASP A 41 5.91 6.79 -2.66
N GLN A 42 6.97 6.10 -2.23
CA GLN A 42 7.06 5.54 -0.88
C GLN A 42 7.17 6.65 0.16
N GLU A 43 7.85 7.76 -0.14
CA GLU A 43 7.96 8.90 0.78
C GLU A 43 6.58 9.49 1.07
N THR A 44 5.72 9.61 0.05
CA THR A 44 4.33 10.02 0.20
C THR A 44 3.53 9.03 1.07
N LEU A 45 3.67 7.71 0.85
CA LEU A 45 2.98 6.70 1.66
C LEU A 45 3.41 6.73 3.14
N ASP A 46 4.72 6.87 3.38
CA ASP A 46 5.28 6.95 4.72
C ASP A 46 4.81 8.22 5.43
N PHE A 47 4.81 9.37 4.74
CA PHE A 47 4.28 10.63 5.27
C PHE A 47 2.82 10.51 5.74
N TRP A 48 1.95 9.90 4.93
CA TRP A 48 0.55 9.68 5.33
C TRP A 48 0.42 8.71 6.50
N THR A 49 1.23 7.66 6.51
CA THR A 49 1.22 6.64 7.58
C THR A 49 1.67 7.26 8.91
N GLU A 50 2.74 8.06 8.89
CA GLU A 50 3.21 8.80 10.06
C GLU A 50 2.16 9.81 10.55
N GLY A 51 1.51 10.54 9.64
CA GLY A 51 0.44 11.47 9.99
C GLY A 51 -0.77 10.81 10.67
N VAL A 52 -1.18 9.64 10.18
CA VAL A 52 -2.24 8.83 10.81
C VAL A 52 -1.80 8.33 12.18
N ALA A 53 -0.59 7.78 12.29
CA ALA A 53 -0.05 7.30 13.57
C ALA A 53 0.07 8.44 14.61
N ALA A 54 0.50 9.63 14.20
CA ALA A 54 0.59 10.80 15.07
C ALA A 54 -0.79 11.25 15.57
N THR A 55 -1.82 11.18 14.72
CA THR A 55 -3.19 11.52 15.08
C THR A 55 -3.75 10.52 16.10
N GLU A 56 -3.50 9.23 15.92
CA GLU A 56 -3.90 8.17 16.86
C GLU A 56 -3.21 8.33 18.22
N ILE A 57 -1.91 8.64 18.24
CA ILE A 57 -1.16 8.91 19.48
C ILE A 57 -1.72 10.13 20.23
N PHE A 58 -2.03 11.21 19.50
CA PHE A 58 -2.61 12.41 20.10
C PHE A 58 -4.03 12.15 20.65
N ALA A 59 -4.86 11.45 19.88
CA ALA A 59 -6.21 11.07 20.29
C ALA A 59 -6.18 10.20 21.57
N CYS A 60 -5.28 9.22 21.61
CA CYS A 60 -4.99 8.40 22.77
C CYS A 60 -4.64 9.30 23.97
N ALA A 61 -3.58 10.10 23.90
CA ALA A 61 -3.15 10.96 25.01
C ALA A 61 -4.23 11.93 25.52
N SER A 62 -5.11 12.43 24.65
CA SER A 62 -6.19 13.37 25.01
C SER A 62 -7.43 12.71 25.65
N THR A 63 -7.54 11.39 25.51
CA THR A 63 -8.67 10.59 26.01
C THR A 63 -8.30 9.71 27.19
N CYS A 64 -7.02 9.45 27.48
CA CYS A 64 -6.65 8.62 28.62
C CYS A 64 -6.97 9.31 29.97
N SER A 65 -7.65 8.59 30.86
CA SER A 65 -7.85 8.97 32.27
C SER A 65 -6.63 8.59 33.11
N SER A 66 -5.98 9.52 33.79
CA SER A 66 -4.82 9.22 34.65
C SER A 66 -5.25 8.68 36.03
N GLY A 67 -5.26 7.36 36.18
CA GLY A 67 -5.38 6.67 37.48
C GLY A 67 -4.05 6.02 37.91
N PRO A 68 -3.86 5.68 39.22
CA PRO A 68 -2.56 5.30 39.78
C PRO A 68 -1.94 3.99 39.26
N ALA A 69 -2.59 3.22 38.39
CA ALA A 69 -2.03 1.96 37.89
C ALA A 69 -2.53 1.46 36.51
N THR A 70 -3.32 2.21 35.73
CA THR A 70 -3.80 1.71 34.42
C THR A 70 -4.04 2.85 33.44
N ILE A 71 -3.41 2.77 32.27
CA ILE A 71 -3.67 3.64 31.12
C ILE A 71 -4.78 2.95 30.30
N LEU A 72 -6.02 3.38 30.48
CA LEU A 72 -7.15 3.01 29.62
C LEU A 72 -7.29 4.10 28.55
N CYS A 73 -7.03 3.76 27.29
CA CYS A 73 -7.20 4.66 26.16
C CYS A 73 -8.05 3.95 25.11
N ASP A 74 -9.33 3.79 25.42
CA ASP A 74 -10.34 3.16 24.56
C ASP A 74 -11.26 4.18 23.87
N GLY A 75 -10.95 5.48 24.02
CA GLY A 75 -11.73 6.58 23.45
C GLY A 75 -13.12 6.79 24.09
N SER A 76 -13.51 5.98 25.08
CA SER A 76 -14.82 6.05 25.74
C SER A 76 -14.74 6.42 27.23
N THR A 77 -13.56 6.30 27.83
CA THR A 77 -13.36 6.50 29.26
C THR A 77 -12.57 7.78 29.54
N LYS A 78 -13.12 8.69 30.36
CA LYS A 78 -12.49 9.93 30.86
C LYS A 78 -12.23 9.81 32.36
#